data_AF-I3YC62-F1
#
_entry.id   AF-I3YC62-F1
#
_cell.length_a   1.000
_cell.length_b   1.000
_cell.length_c   1.000
_cell.angle_alpha   90.00
_cell.angle_beta   90.00
_cell.angle_gamma   90.00
#
_symmetry.space_group_name_H-M   'P 1'
#
loop_
_entity.id
_entity.type
_entity.pdbx_description
1 polymer ?
#
loop_
_entity_poly.entity_id
_entity_poly.type
_entity_poly.pdbx_seq_one_letter_code
_entity_poly.pdbx_strand_id
1 'polypeptide(L)'
;MNKKALPAILSRIKKLAVPKPLPILLERQDELTARLDDLQRRHAAESEALRQAQADLRTARAVEIQTTETARARRCGALEKNDDGHLTPDAESECARRVAEVPELQEARLSLRRAQSRVDESEVRLKAIADEHEAVDRERYALKDACEGATLDELIALQNRLAAARAEVSSLTERLDTLNAVPVAALPDLTATDAALAAALAKVELGEAEPGILPALERQRETAIQAHDLAKAEQARAELLRQGLASRLNAATAEAERLKAGHKLALAWHLEAELNRTANAYRETAERLFDLRGRLIGMGRVLQYRVDHDAGRRLGIERPTYDSALGACLVVPDASLPALAGMDSLQDNRRFREAAHEAELNRLRQAGVEV
;
A
#
# COMPACT_ATOMS: atom_id res chain seq x y z
N MET A 1 -7.55 20.68 -8.33
CA MET A 1 -6.18 20.17 -8.54
C MET A 1 -5.20 21.02 -7.76
N ASN A 2 -4.55 20.45 -6.76
CA ASN A 2 -3.54 21.13 -5.97
C ASN A 2 -2.26 21.31 -6.83
N LYS A 3 -2.14 22.45 -7.52
CA LYS A 3 -1.12 22.71 -8.57
C LYS A 3 0.34 22.56 -8.11
N LYS A 4 0.59 22.44 -6.79
CA LYS A 4 1.93 22.28 -6.21
C LYS A 4 2.36 20.83 -5.98
N ALA A 5 1.43 19.88 -5.87
CA ALA A 5 1.77 18.48 -5.56
C ALA A 5 2.28 17.71 -6.79
N LEU A 6 1.62 17.88 -7.94
CA LEU A 6 1.98 17.17 -9.18
C LEU A 6 3.42 17.45 -9.66
N PRO A 7 3.92 18.71 -9.69
CA PRO A 7 5.29 18.99 -10.13
C PRO A 7 6.35 18.42 -9.20
N ALA A 8 6.10 18.43 -7.87
CA ALA A 8 7.01 17.86 -6.89
C ALA A 8 7.11 16.34 -7.03
N ILE A 9 6.00 15.67 -7.37
CA ILE A 9 5.96 14.22 -7.55
C ILE A 9 6.59 13.82 -8.90
N LEU A 10 6.33 14.56 -9.97
CA LEU A 10 7.02 14.37 -11.25
C LEU A 10 8.54 14.57 -11.12
N SER A 11 8.97 15.52 -10.28
CA SER A 11 10.39 15.71 -9.92
C SER A 11 10.96 14.50 -9.17
N ARG A 12 10.21 13.91 -8.23
CA ARG A 12 10.62 12.68 -7.52
C ARG A 12 10.69 11.48 -8.44
N ILE A 13 9.69 11.29 -9.31
CA ILE A 13 9.67 10.22 -10.33
C ILE A 13 10.88 10.36 -11.27
N LYS A 14 11.20 11.57 -11.72
CA LYS A 14 12.42 11.82 -12.51
C LYS A 14 13.70 11.47 -11.75
N LYS A 15 13.75 11.71 -10.43
CA LYS A 15 14.88 11.30 -9.56
C LYS A 15 14.92 9.78 -9.30
N LEU A 16 13.85 9.05 -9.57
CA LEU A 16 13.80 7.59 -9.52
C LEU A 16 14.26 6.94 -10.82
N ALA A 17 14.36 7.69 -11.93
CA ALA A 17 14.90 7.19 -13.19
C ALA A 17 16.42 6.89 -13.15
N VAL A 18 17.10 7.21 -12.04
CA VAL A 18 18.48 6.80 -11.80
C VAL A 18 18.44 5.52 -10.96
N PRO A 19 19.14 4.43 -11.36
CA PRO A 19 19.19 3.19 -10.59
C PRO A 19 19.62 3.45 -9.15
N LYS A 20 18.91 2.86 -8.19
CA LYS A 20 19.20 2.97 -6.75
C LYS A 20 19.42 1.59 -6.15
N PRO A 21 20.25 1.49 -5.10
CA PRO A 21 20.48 0.23 -4.41
C PRO A 21 19.18 -0.26 -3.75
N LEU A 22 19.00 -1.59 -3.73
CA LEU A 22 17.78 -2.23 -3.27
C LEU A 22 17.33 -1.80 -1.86
N PRO A 23 18.22 -1.66 -0.86
CA PRO A 23 17.82 -1.21 0.48
C PRO A 23 17.09 0.13 0.48
N ILE A 24 17.53 1.10 -0.34
CA ILE A 24 16.92 2.43 -0.44
C ILE A 24 15.54 2.33 -1.09
N LEU A 25 15.37 1.45 -2.08
CA LEU A 25 14.08 1.22 -2.73
C LEU A 25 13.07 0.55 -1.78
N LEU A 26 13.52 -0.40 -0.95
CA LEU A 26 12.69 -1.04 0.05
C LEU A 26 12.30 -0.08 1.19
N GLU A 27 13.24 0.74 1.68
CA GLU A 27 12.93 1.80 2.64
C GLU A 27 11.90 2.78 2.07
N ARG A 28 12.06 3.19 0.80
CA ARG A 28 11.10 4.07 0.15
C ARG A 28 9.74 3.40 -0.03
N GLN A 29 9.69 2.10 -0.31
CA GLN A 29 8.44 1.35 -0.37
C GLN A 29 7.74 1.30 0.99
N ASP A 30 8.49 1.09 2.08
CA ASP A 30 7.96 1.10 3.45
C ASP A 30 7.36 2.49 3.77
N GLU A 31 8.07 3.58 3.43
CA GLU A 31 7.58 4.96 3.59
C GLU A 31 6.30 5.23 2.79
N LEU A 32 6.24 4.79 1.53
CA LEU A 32 5.05 4.97 0.71
C LEU A 32 3.87 4.13 1.20
N THR A 33 4.13 2.93 1.72
CA THR A 33 3.09 2.07 2.33
C THR A 33 2.52 2.73 3.58
N ALA A 34 3.38 3.23 4.48
CA ALA A 34 2.94 3.96 5.67
C ALA A 34 2.14 5.23 5.32
N ARG A 35 2.54 5.93 4.24
CA ARG A 35 1.80 7.09 3.74
C ARG A 35 0.44 6.72 3.16
N LEU A 36 0.31 5.59 2.48
CA LEU A 36 -0.99 5.10 2.02
C LEU A 36 -1.91 4.76 3.21
N ASP A 37 -1.39 4.11 4.24
CA ASP A 37 -2.17 3.80 5.44
C ASP A 37 -2.63 5.06 6.19
N ASP A 38 -1.79 6.10 6.23
CA ASP A 38 -2.20 7.44 6.72
C ASP A 38 -3.29 8.06 5.84
N LEU A 39 -3.13 8.04 4.52
CA LEU A 39 -4.13 8.58 3.60
C LEU A 39 -5.46 7.84 3.68
N GLN A 40 -5.46 6.53 3.87
CA GLN A 40 -6.67 5.74 4.08
C GLN A 40 -7.38 6.12 5.39
N ARG A 41 -6.63 6.30 6.48
CA ARG A 41 -7.20 6.78 7.75
C ARG A 41 -7.79 8.18 7.62
N ARG A 42 -7.08 9.10 6.94
CA ARG A 42 -7.56 10.46 6.66
C ARG A 42 -8.78 10.45 5.76
N HIS A 43 -8.81 9.61 4.73
CA HIS A 43 -9.96 9.44 3.85
C HIS A 43 -11.20 8.96 4.63
N ALA A 44 -11.03 7.96 5.51
CA ALA A 44 -12.11 7.45 6.34
C ALA A 44 -12.66 8.54 7.28
N ALA A 45 -11.77 9.28 7.95
CA ALA A 45 -12.15 10.40 8.83
C ALA A 45 -12.88 11.52 8.08
N GLU A 46 -12.38 11.94 6.90
CA GLU A 46 -13.01 12.99 6.12
C GLU A 46 -14.32 12.53 5.47
N SER A 47 -14.44 11.23 5.13
CA SER A 47 -15.71 10.65 4.64
C SER A 47 -16.79 10.67 5.72
N GLU A 48 -16.42 10.43 6.98
CA GLU A 48 -17.32 10.60 8.13
C GLU A 48 -17.71 12.07 8.32
N ALA A 49 -16.73 12.98 8.25
CA ALA A 49 -16.98 14.42 8.36
C ALA A 49 -17.92 14.93 7.26
N LEU A 50 -17.77 14.46 6.01
CA LEU A 50 -18.69 14.77 4.91
C LEU A 50 -20.10 14.26 5.20
N ARG A 51 -20.24 13.01 5.68
CA ARG A 51 -21.54 12.44 6.06
C ARG A 51 -22.23 13.27 7.15
N GLN A 52 -21.49 13.70 8.15
CA GLN A 52 -22.01 14.59 9.19
C GLN A 52 -22.39 15.97 8.63
N ALA A 53 -21.54 16.58 7.79
CA ALA A 53 -21.83 17.87 7.16
C ALA A 53 -23.09 17.83 6.27
N GLN A 54 -23.30 16.73 5.54
CA GLN A 54 -24.52 16.50 4.76
C GLN A 54 -25.76 16.33 5.64
N ALA A 55 -25.64 15.67 6.79
CA ALA A 55 -26.72 15.58 7.77
C ALA A 55 -27.07 16.97 8.35
N ASP A 56 -26.06 17.76 8.74
CA ASP A 56 -26.23 19.14 9.19
C ASP A 56 -26.90 20.01 8.12
N LEU A 57 -26.52 19.86 6.85
CA LEU A 57 -27.12 20.57 5.73
C LEU A 57 -28.60 20.24 5.56
N ARG A 58 -28.97 18.96 5.67
CA ARG A 58 -30.39 18.53 5.61
C ARG A 58 -31.19 19.13 6.77
N THR A 59 -30.63 19.11 7.98
CA THR A 59 -31.26 19.70 9.17
C THR A 59 -31.42 21.22 9.00
N ALA A 60 -30.37 21.93 8.59
CA ALA A 60 -30.43 23.37 8.37
C ALA A 60 -31.44 23.75 7.27
N ARG A 61 -31.57 22.93 6.23
CA ARG A 61 -32.56 23.14 5.16
C ARG A 61 -33.99 22.91 5.64
N ALA A 62 -34.21 21.87 6.46
CA ALA A 62 -35.52 21.64 7.08
C ALA A 62 -35.94 22.80 8.00
N VAL A 63 -34.99 23.31 8.80
CA VAL A 63 -35.23 24.49 9.65
C VAL A 63 -35.54 25.72 8.81
N GLU A 64 -34.80 26.00 7.73
CA GLU A 64 -35.07 27.16 6.86
C GLU A 64 -36.46 27.10 6.22
N ILE A 65 -36.89 25.92 5.77
CA ILE A 65 -38.25 25.71 5.23
C ILE A 65 -39.30 25.98 6.30
N GLN A 66 -39.17 25.36 7.48
CA GLN A 66 -40.12 25.53 8.58
C GLN A 66 -40.19 26.99 9.08
N THR A 67 -39.05 27.67 9.20
CA THR A 67 -38.99 29.08 9.58
C THR A 67 -39.63 29.96 8.50
N THR A 68 -39.44 29.65 7.22
CA THR A 68 -40.09 30.37 6.11
C THR A 68 -41.61 30.20 6.15
N GLU A 69 -42.10 28.97 6.33
CA GLU A 69 -43.54 28.68 6.43
C GLU A 69 -44.19 29.38 7.62
N THR A 70 -43.56 29.30 8.80
CA THR A 70 -44.06 29.97 10.02
C THR A 70 -44.01 31.49 9.90
N ALA A 71 -42.96 32.05 9.33
CA ALA A 71 -42.85 33.48 9.04
C ALA A 71 -43.95 33.93 8.06
N ARG A 72 -44.19 33.18 6.99
CA ARG A 72 -45.23 33.46 5.99
C ARG A 72 -46.62 33.43 6.62
N ALA A 73 -46.92 32.42 7.43
CA ALA A 73 -48.20 32.32 8.14
C ALA A 73 -48.43 33.50 9.11
N ARG A 74 -47.40 33.91 9.86
CA ARG A 74 -47.50 35.00 10.86
C ARG A 74 -47.52 36.40 10.24
N ARG A 75 -46.70 36.66 9.22
CA ARG A 75 -46.49 38.02 8.65
C ARG A 75 -47.43 38.34 7.49
N CYS A 76 -47.96 37.32 6.82
CA CYS A 76 -48.78 37.47 5.62
C CYS A 76 -50.24 37.05 5.81
N GLY A 77 -50.63 36.56 6.99
CA GLY A 77 -51.99 36.09 7.27
C GLY A 77 -53.08 37.16 7.14
N ALA A 78 -52.71 38.45 7.21
CA ALA A 78 -53.61 39.60 7.09
C ALA A 78 -53.53 40.33 5.74
N LEU A 79 -52.79 39.79 4.76
CA LEU A 79 -52.67 40.40 3.44
C LEU A 79 -53.84 40.01 2.54
N GLU A 80 -54.18 40.89 1.59
CA GLU A 80 -55.32 40.75 0.70
C GLU A 80 -55.21 39.51 -0.19
N LYS A 81 -56.30 38.75 -0.27
CA LYS A 81 -56.42 37.54 -1.08
C LYS A 81 -57.45 37.77 -2.17
N ASN A 82 -57.21 37.20 -3.34
CA ASN A 82 -58.21 37.12 -4.40
C ASN A 82 -59.34 36.15 -4.02
N ASP A 83 -60.39 36.11 -4.85
CA ASP A 83 -61.58 35.29 -4.62
C ASP A 83 -61.26 33.78 -4.54
N ASP A 84 -60.14 33.34 -5.13
CA ASP A 84 -59.63 31.96 -5.07
C ASP A 84 -58.79 31.67 -3.81
N GLY A 85 -58.62 32.64 -2.91
CA GLY A 85 -57.90 32.49 -1.65
C GLY A 85 -56.37 32.59 -1.74
N HIS A 86 -55.83 32.95 -2.91
CA HIS A 86 -54.42 33.24 -3.14
C HIS A 86 -54.10 34.71 -2.86
N LEU A 87 -52.86 35.02 -2.46
CA LEU A 87 -52.44 36.41 -2.31
C LEU A 87 -52.43 37.10 -3.68
N THR A 88 -52.85 38.36 -3.74
CA THR A 88 -52.68 39.16 -4.97
C THR A 88 -51.18 39.37 -5.25
N PRO A 89 -50.75 39.61 -6.49
CA PRO A 89 -49.32 39.76 -6.82
C PRO A 89 -48.60 40.84 -5.98
N ASP A 90 -49.29 41.95 -5.67
CA ASP A 90 -48.75 43.01 -4.81
C ASP A 90 -48.63 42.56 -3.35
N ALA A 91 -49.63 41.82 -2.85
CA ALA A 91 -49.61 41.21 -1.52
C ALA A 91 -48.55 40.09 -1.41
N GLU A 92 -48.25 39.35 -2.47
CA GLU A 92 -47.15 38.37 -2.52
C GLU A 92 -45.78 39.05 -2.41
N SER A 93 -45.59 40.15 -3.14
CA SER A 93 -44.36 40.95 -3.08
C SER A 93 -44.15 41.55 -1.69
N GLU A 94 -45.21 42.12 -1.10
CA GLU A 94 -45.16 42.64 0.25
C GLU A 94 -44.92 41.54 1.31
N CYS A 95 -45.58 40.39 1.15
CA CYS A 95 -45.36 39.21 1.98
C CYS A 95 -43.90 38.77 1.94
N ALA A 96 -43.31 38.65 0.74
CA ALA A 96 -41.92 38.25 0.56
C ALA A 96 -40.95 39.22 1.25
N ARG A 97 -41.21 40.54 1.15
CA ARG A 97 -40.41 41.56 1.84
C ARG A 97 -40.49 41.42 3.37
N ARG A 98 -41.70 41.32 3.92
CA ARG A 98 -41.94 41.17 5.37
C ARG A 98 -41.33 39.88 5.93
N VAL A 99 -41.37 38.79 5.16
CA VAL A 99 -40.75 37.50 5.54
C VAL A 99 -39.22 37.58 5.50
N ALA A 100 -38.65 38.27 4.52
CA ALA A 100 -37.19 38.43 4.40
C ALA A 100 -36.56 39.25 5.55
N GLU A 101 -37.35 40.09 6.21
CA GLU A 101 -36.93 40.90 7.37
C GLU A 101 -37.00 40.13 8.70
N VAL A 102 -37.49 38.89 8.72
CA VAL A 102 -37.58 38.07 9.93
C VAL A 102 -36.18 37.64 10.40
N PRO A 103 -35.72 38.04 11.60
CA PRO A 103 -34.38 37.73 12.10
C PRO A 103 -34.08 36.22 12.14
N GLU A 104 -35.06 35.42 12.57
CA GLU A 104 -34.92 33.96 12.69
C GLU A 104 -34.71 33.30 11.31
N LEU A 105 -35.31 33.86 10.24
CA LEU A 105 -35.08 33.38 8.87
C LEU A 105 -33.68 33.74 8.37
N GLN A 106 -33.17 34.91 8.73
CA GLN A 106 -31.81 35.31 8.39
C GLN A 106 -30.78 34.40 9.08
N GLU A 107 -30.99 34.06 10.35
CA GLU A 107 -30.16 33.10 11.08
C GLU A 107 -30.22 31.70 10.48
N ALA A 108 -31.42 31.21 10.13
CA ALA A 108 -31.59 29.91 9.47
C ALA A 108 -30.85 29.85 8.11
N ARG A 109 -30.94 30.91 7.30
CA ARG A 109 -30.21 31.02 6.02
C ARG A 109 -28.69 31.08 6.21
N LEU A 110 -28.21 31.78 7.23
CA LEU A 110 -26.79 31.79 7.58
C LEU A 110 -26.30 30.41 8.02
N SER A 111 -27.09 29.69 8.83
CA SER A 111 -26.80 28.31 9.24
C SER A 111 -26.74 27.37 8.04
N LEU A 112 -27.68 27.49 7.10
CA LEU A 112 -27.69 26.73 5.85
C LEU A 112 -26.43 26.98 5.00
N ARG A 113 -26.03 28.25 4.82
CA ARG A 113 -24.80 28.60 4.10
C ARG A 113 -23.56 28.03 4.77
N ARG A 114 -23.48 28.08 6.11
CA ARG A 114 -22.36 27.49 6.87
C ARG A 114 -22.33 25.97 6.74
N ALA A 115 -23.47 25.30 6.73
CA ALA A 115 -23.56 23.86 6.51
C ALA A 115 -23.13 23.48 5.08
N GLN A 116 -23.56 24.25 4.07
CA GLN A 116 -23.13 24.06 2.68
C GLN A 116 -21.61 24.25 2.52
N SER A 117 -21.04 25.32 3.10
CA SER A 117 -19.59 25.56 3.07
C SER A 117 -18.81 24.39 3.67
N ARG A 118 -19.30 23.78 4.75
CA ARG A 118 -18.66 22.60 5.37
C ARG A 118 -18.68 21.38 4.45
N VAL A 119 -19.80 21.14 3.73
CA VAL A 119 -19.88 20.08 2.71
C VAL A 119 -18.85 20.32 1.61
N ASP A 120 -18.84 21.53 1.04
CA ASP A 120 -17.93 21.89 -0.06
C ASP A 120 -16.45 21.74 0.38
N GLU A 121 -16.13 22.17 1.61
CA GLU A 121 -14.79 21.99 2.19
C GLU A 121 -14.38 20.52 2.35
N SER A 122 -15.28 19.67 2.87
CA SER A 122 -15.00 18.24 2.99
C SER A 122 -14.83 17.55 1.65
N GLU A 123 -15.63 17.92 0.64
CA GLU A 123 -15.48 17.39 -0.72
C GLU A 123 -14.14 17.79 -1.34
N VAL A 124 -13.71 19.04 -1.15
CA VAL A 124 -12.39 19.51 -1.62
C VAL A 124 -11.26 18.74 -0.93
N ARG A 125 -11.37 18.48 0.38
CA ARG A 125 -10.37 17.69 1.13
C ARG A 125 -10.33 16.23 0.69
N LEU A 126 -11.48 15.58 0.51
CA LEU A 126 -11.55 14.21 0.00
C LEU A 126 -10.91 14.10 -1.38
N LYS A 127 -11.19 15.04 -2.27
CA LYS A 127 -10.56 15.09 -3.59
C LYS A 127 -9.04 15.27 -3.48
N ALA A 128 -8.56 16.11 -2.56
CA ALA A 128 -7.13 16.28 -2.33
C ALA A 128 -6.46 14.99 -1.80
N ILE A 129 -7.13 14.25 -0.91
CA ILE A 129 -6.67 12.95 -0.41
C ILE A 129 -6.62 11.92 -1.54
N ALA A 130 -7.64 11.88 -2.39
CA ALA A 130 -7.68 10.98 -3.55
C ALA A 130 -6.57 11.31 -4.57
N ASP A 131 -6.35 12.59 -4.89
CA ASP A 131 -5.24 13.04 -5.74
C ASP A 131 -3.87 12.62 -5.14
N GLU A 132 -3.73 12.70 -3.81
CA GLU A 132 -2.50 12.29 -3.11
C GLU A 132 -2.30 10.77 -3.13
N HIS A 133 -3.38 9.99 -2.95
CA HIS A 133 -3.36 8.52 -3.03
C HIS A 133 -2.90 8.05 -4.40
N GLU A 134 -3.53 8.55 -5.48
CA GLU A 134 -3.15 8.21 -6.85
C GLU A 134 -1.67 8.54 -7.12
N ALA A 135 -1.20 9.67 -6.60
CA ALA A 135 0.17 10.09 -6.81
C ALA A 135 1.20 9.23 -6.04
N VAL A 136 0.85 8.76 -4.84
CA VAL A 136 1.67 7.79 -4.10
C VAL A 136 1.69 6.44 -4.82
N ASP A 137 0.57 5.98 -5.36
CA ASP A 137 0.52 4.75 -6.16
C ASP A 137 1.41 4.83 -7.40
N ARG A 138 1.35 5.95 -8.14
CA ARG A 138 2.26 6.18 -9.28
C ARG A 138 3.73 6.15 -8.86
N GLU A 139 4.06 6.70 -7.69
CA GLU A 139 5.43 6.65 -7.16
C GLU A 139 5.84 5.20 -6.82
N ARG A 140 4.94 4.39 -6.24
CA ARG A 140 5.19 2.96 -5.98
C ARG A 140 5.41 2.16 -7.25
N TYR A 141 4.63 2.41 -8.30
CA TYR A 141 4.85 1.79 -9.60
C TYR A 141 6.19 2.19 -10.20
N ALA A 142 6.60 3.46 -10.07
CA ALA A 142 7.90 3.91 -10.56
C ALA A 142 9.10 3.34 -9.78
N LEU A 143 8.93 2.93 -8.51
CA LEU A 143 10.00 2.25 -7.75
C LEU A 143 10.43 0.94 -8.39
N LYS A 144 9.47 0.22 -8.98
CA LYS A 144 9.73 -1.02 -9.72
C LYS A 144 10.63 -0.75 -10.92
N ASP A 145 10.33 0.30 -11.71
CA ASP A 145 11.13 0.65 -12.89
C ASP A 145 12.53 1.16 -12.51
N ALA A 146 12.67 1.79 -11.33
CA ALA A 146 13.96 2.21 -10.77
C ALA A 146 14.83 1.03 -10.31
N CYS A 147 14.23 -0.14 -10.11
CA CYS A 147 14.89 -1.39 -9.78
C CYS A 147 15.32 -2.08 -11.09
N GLU A 148 16.24 -1.48 -11.85
CA GLU A 148 16.90 -2.16 -12.98
C GLU A 148 17.83 -3.26 -12.47
N GLY A 149 17.23 -4.30 -11.92
CA GLY A 149 17.90 -5.46 -11.32
C GLY A 149 18.55 -5.11 -9.99
N ALA A 150 17.81 -5.33 -8.89
CA ALA A 150 18.47 -5.73 -7.66
C ALA A 150 19.46 -6.83 -8.02
N THR A 151 20.74 -6.60 -7.75
CA THR A 151 21.75 -7.60 -8.10
C THR A 151 21.46 -8.88 -7.33
N LEU A 152 21.87 -10.03 -7.88
CA LEU A 152 21.76 -11.29 -7.17
C LEU A 152 22.43 -11.20 -5.79
N ASP A 153 23.52 -10.44 -5.69
CA ASP A 153 24.24 -10.15 -4.45
C ASP A 153 23.39 -9.39 -3.42
N GLU A 154 22.61 -8.40 -3.84
CA GLU A 154 21.68 -7.67 -2.95
C GLU A 154 20.54 -8.57 -2.46
N LEU A 155 20.03 -9.47 -3.33
CA LEU A 155 19.02 -10.45 -2.94
C LEU A 155 19.57 -11.48 -1.94
N ILE A 156 20.80 -11.95 -2.14
CA ILE A 156 21.52 -12.84 -1.22
C ILE A 156 21.75 -12.12 0.12
N ALA A 157 22.20 -10.87 0.10
CA ALA A 157 22.40 -10.08 1.32
C ALA A 157 21.09 -9.93 2.12
N LEU A 158 19.97 -9.69 1.44
CA LEU A 158 18.66 -9.60 2.08
C LEU A 158 18.19 -10.96 2.64
N GLN A 159 18.46 -12.05 1.93
CA GLN A 159 18.19 -13.42 2.41
C GLN A 159 19.01 -13.76 3.66
N ASN A 160 20.30 -13.38 3.68
CA ASN A 160 21.17 -13.57 4.84
C ASN A 160 20.68 -12.76 6.05
N ARG A 161 20.24 -11.51 5.84
CA ARG A 161 19.63 -10.69 6.90
C ARG A 161 18.34 -11.31 7.44
N LEU A 162 17.47 -11.83 6.56
CA LEU A 162 16.25 -12.52 6.96
C LEU A 162 16.57 -13.80 7.77
N ALA A 163 17.57 -14.58 7.35
CA ALA A 163 18.00 -15.77 8.07
C ALA A 163 18.53 -15.42 9.47
N ALA A 164 19.33 -14.37 9.59
CA ALA A 164 19.82 -13.87 10.87
C ALA A 164 18.68 -13.40 11.78
N ALA A 165 17.71 -12.66 11.25
CA ALA A 165 16.54 -12.21 12.02
C ALA A 165 15.69 -13.39 12.52
N ARG A 166 15.47 -14.42 11.69
CA ARG A 166 14.77 -15.65 12.10
C ARG A 166 15.52 -16.41 13.19
N ALA A 167 16.84 -16.46 13.11
CA ALA A 167 17.67 -17.07 14.15
C ALA A 167 17.57 -16.30 15.47
N GLU A 168 17.54 -14.95 15.44
CA GLU A 168 17.31 -14.14 16.64
C GLU A 168 15.93 -14.40 17.25
N VAL A 169 14.86 -14.45 16.44
CA VAL A 169 13.51 -14.81 16.91
C VAL A 169 13.53 -16.18 17.60
N SER A 170 14.10 -17.20 16.96
CA SER A 170 14.21 -18.54 17.55
C SER A 170 14.94 -18.52 18.89
N SER A 171 16.07 -17.81 18.97
CA SER A 171 16.86 -17.71 20.20
C SER A 171 16.13 -16.97 21.33
N LEU A 172 15.41 -15.90 21.00
CA LEU A 172 14.61 -15.14 21.98
C LEU A 172 13.41 -15.95 22.49
N THR A 173 12.74 -16.69 21.60
CA THR A 173 11.66 -17.62 21.98
C THR A 173 12.18 -18.68 22.94
N GLU A 174 13.28 -19.36 22.60
CA GLU A 174 13.88 -20.39 23.46
C GLU A 174 14.27 -19.84 24.84
N ARG A 175 14.84 -18.63 24.89
CA ARG A 175 15.17 -17.96 26.18
C ARG A 175 13.93 -17.64 27.00
N LEU A 176 12.86 -17.20 26.36
CA LEU A 176 11.61 -16.88 27.03
C LEU A 176 10.89 -18.14 27.53
N ASP A 177 10.89 -19.21 26.73
CA ASP A 177 10.38 -20.52 27.12
C ASP A 177 11.15 -21.10 28.30
N THR A 178 12.50 -21.02 28.25
CA THR A 178 13.36 -21.44 29.37
C THR A 178 13.05 -20.65 30.64
N LEU A 179 12.85 -19.33 30.53
CA LEU A 179 12.52 -18.46 31.68
C LEU A 179 11.12 -18.72 32.23
N ASN A 180 10.16 -19.09 31.38
CA ASN A 180 8.80 -19.45 31.79
C ASN A 180 8.73 -20.85 32.40
N ALA A 181 9.65 -21.74 32.04
CA ALA A 181 9.75 -23.08 32.62
C ALA A 181 10.34 -23.08 34.04
N VAL A 182 11.03 -22.00 34.47
CA VAL A 182 11.53 -21.86 35.85
C VAL A 182 10.35 -21.55 36.78
N PRO A 183 10.01 -22.45 37.73
CA PRO A 183 8.92 -22.20 38.67
C PRO A 183 9.24 -20.99 39.53
N VAL A 184 8.27 -20.08 39.65
CA VAL A 184 8.37 -18.95 40.55
C VAL A 184 8.36 -19.48 41.99
N ALA A 185 9.44 -19.23 42.74
CA ALA A 185 9.52 -19.63 44.15
C ALA A 185 8.32 -19.06 44.91
N ALA A 186 7.62 -19.92 45.65
CA ALA A 186 6.50 -19.50 46.49
C ALA A 186 6.99 -18.51 47.54
N LEU A 187 6.20 -17.45 47.77
CA LEU A 187 6.50 -16.48 48.81
C LEU A 187 6.40 -17.16 50.19
N PRO A 188 7.36 -16.95 51.11
CA PRO A 188 7.25 -17.41 52.49
C PRO A 188 5.93 -16.95 53.12
N ASP A 189 5.23 -17.85 53.82
CA ASP A 189 3.97 -17.52 54.48
C ASP A 189 4.22 -16.77 55.80
N LEU A 190 4.19 -15.44 55.71
CA LEU A 190 4.31 -14.54 56.85
C LEU A 190 3.13 -14.66 57.81
N THR A 191 1.94 -15.09 57.35
CA THR A 191 0.73 -15.12 58.18
C THR A 191 0.84 -16.15 59.30
N ALA A 192 1.45 -17.30 59.02
CA ALA A 192 1.73 -18.33 60.02
C ALA A 192 2.76 -17.84 61.07
N THR A 193 3.75 -17.07 60.63
CA THR A 193 4.81 -16.54 61.53
C THR A 193 4.27 -15.42 62.43
N ASP A 194 3.45 -14.53 61.85
CA ASP A 194 2.77 -13.45 62.57
C ASP A 194 1.73 -14.00 63.57
N ALA A 195 0.96 -15.03 63.17
CA ALA A 195 0.00 -15.69 64.06
C ALA A 195 0.69 -16.39 65.25
N ALA A 196 1.84 -17.02 65.02
CA ALA A 196 2.63 -17.64 66.08
C ALA A 196 3.17 -16.61 67.08
N LEU A 197 3.64 -15.46 66.59
CA LEU A 197 4.09 -14.35 67.44
C LEU A 197 2.94 -13.73 68.24
N ALA A 198 1.78 -13.48 67.62
CA ALA A 198 0.59 -12.95 68.29
C ALA A 198 0.07 -13.89 69.38
N ALA A 199 0.04 -15.20 69.11
CA ALA A 199 -0.35 -16.20 70.10
C ALA A 199 0.65 -16.30 71.27
N ALA A 200 1.94 -16.14 71.00
CA ALA A 200 2.97 -16.11 72.05
C ALA A 200 2.88 -14.85 72.91
N LEU A 201 2.63 -13.68 72.30
CA LEU A 201 2.40 -12.42 73.02
C LEU A 201 1.19 -12.52 73.96
N ALA A 202 0.06 -13.02 73.48
CA ALA A 202 -1.13 -13.22 74.30
C ALA A 202 -0.88 -14.14 75.51
N LYS A 203 -0.11 -15.22 75.33
CA LYS A 203 0.24 -16.14 76.43
C LYS A 203 1.21 -15.51 77.45
N VAL A 204 2.14 -14.67 77.01
CA VAL A 204 3.05 -13.94 77.90
C VAL A 204 2.29 -12.88 78.69
N GLU A 205 1.34 -12.17 78.08
CA GLU A 205 0.47 -11.19 78.76
C GLU A 205 -0.44 -11.84 79.83
N LEU A 206 -0.86 -13.09 79.61
CA LEU A 206 -1.63 -13.90 80.57
C LEU A 206 -0.77 -14.57 81.65
N GLY A 207 0.57 -14.45 81.59
CA GLY A 207 1.50 -15.10 82.52
C GLY A 207 1.62 -16.62 82.31
N GLU A 208 1.12 -17.15 81.19
CA GLU A 208 1.09 -18.57 80.84
C GLU A 208 2.35 -19.04 80.10
N ALA A 209 3.26 -18.12 79.73
CA ALA A 209 4.49 -18.41 79.00
C ALA A 209 5.68 -17.55 79.49
N GLU A 210 6.90 -18.08 79.31
CA GLU A 210 8.13 -17.37 79.66
C GLU A 210 8.43 -16.22 78.67
N PRO A 211 8.75 -15.00 79.15
CA PRO A 211 9.06 -13.85 78.29
C PRO A 211 10.26 -14.07 77.34
N GLY A 212 11.15 -15.02 77.65
CA GLY A 212 12.34 -15.31 76.84
C GLY A 212 12.06 -15.91 75.46
N ILE A 213 10.81 -16.32 75.19
CA ILE A 213 10.40 -16.90 73.90
C ILE A 213 10.14 -15.81 72.84
N LEU A 214 9.74 -14.60 73.26
CA LEU A 214 9.38 -13.50 72.35
C LEU A 214 10.54 -13.04 71.45
N PRO A 215 11.76 -12.79 71.97
CA PRO A 215 12.88 -12.33 71.12
C PRO A 215 13.30 -13.35 70.05
N ALA A 216 13.10 -14.65 70.30
CA ALA A 216 13.39 -15.69 69.33
C ALA A 216 12.38 -15.71 68.18
N LEU A 217 11.09 -15.54 68.49
CA LEU A 217 10.01 -15.43 67.49
C LEU A 217 10.09 -14.11 66.70
N GLU A 218 10.49 -13.01 67.33
CA GLU A 218 10.75 -11.73 66.66
C GLU A 218 11.88 -11.85 65.63
N ARG A 219 12.99 -12.52 65.97
CA ARG A 219 14.08 -12.80 65.01
C ARG A 219 13.65 -13.72 63.86
N GLN A 220 12.83 -14.72 64.15
CA GLN A 220 12.26 -15.59 63.10
C GLN A 220 11.37 -14.80 62.16
N ARG A 221 10.54 -13.89 62.69
CA ARG A 221 9.72 -12.98 61.90
C ARG A 221 10.57 -12.03 61.04
N GLU A 222 11.61 -11.41 61.60
CA GLU A 222 12.53 -10.56 60.84
C GLU A 222 13.21 -11.31 59.68
N THR A 223 13.65 -12.54 59.92
CA THR A 223 14.24 -13.40 58.89
C THR A 223 13.22 -13.76 57.80
N ALA A 224 11.99 -14.07 58.19
CA ALA A 224 10.91 -14.37 57.25
C ALA A 224 10.53 -13.15 56.39
N ILE A 225 10.49 -11.94 56.98
CA ILE A 225 10.25 -10.68 56.27
C ILE A 225 11.36 -10.45 55.23
N GLN A 226 12.62 -10.57 55.63
CA GLN A 226 13.76 -10.41 54.71
C GLN A 226 13.71 -11.42 53.56
N ALA A 227 13.41 -12.69 53.85
CA ALA A 227 13.26 -13.73 52.83
C ALA A 227 12.08 -13.46 51.89
N HIS A 228 10.96 -12.97 52.42
CA HIS A 228 9.78 -12.60 51.64
C HIS A 228 10.07 -11.40 50.71
N ASP A 229 10.72 -10.36 51.23
CA ASP A 229 11.08 -9.18 50.45
C ASP A 229 12.10 -9.50 49.35
N LEU A 230 13.09 -10.38 49.64
CA LEU A 230 14.02 -10.91 48.65
C LEU A 230 13.28 -11.66 47.55
N ALA A 231 12.41 -12.62 47.91
CA ALA A 231 11.64 -13.41 46.95
C ALA A 231 10.74 -12.52 46.09
N LYS A 232 10.11 -11.48 46.66
CA LYS A 232 9.31 -10.49 45.93
C LYS A 232 10.16 -9.68 44.95
N ALA A 233 11.36 -9.27 45.36
CA ALA A 233 12.29 -8.55 44.48
C ALA A 233 12.79 -9.43 43.32
N GLU A 234 13.09 -10.70 43.58
CA GLU A 234 13.47 -11.69 42.55
C GLU A 234 12.32 -11.96 41.58
N GLN A 235 11.09 -12.11 42.07
CA GLN A 235 9.89 -12.22 41.25
C GLN A 235 9.71 -11.00 40.34
N ALA A 236 9.81 -9.78 40.89
CA ALA A 236 9.71 -8.56 40.12
C ALA A 236 10.81 -8.45 39.05
N ARG A 237 12.05 -8.83 39.39
CA ARG A 237 13.18 -8.84 38.44
C ARG A 237 12.98 -9.86 37.32
N ALA A 238 12.51 -11.06 37.64
CA ALA A 238 12.19 -12.08 36.65
C ALA A 238 11.08 -11.62 35.70
N GLU A 239 10.05 -10.96 36.24
CA GLU A 239 8.94 -10.42 35.45
C GLU A 239 9.39 -9.28 34.52
N LEU A 240 10.22 -8.36 35.00
CA LEU A 240 10.83 -7.33 34.14
C LEU A 240 11.69 -7.95 33.03
N LEU A 241 12.42 -9.02 33.31
CA LEU A 241 13.18 -9.75 32.31
C LEU A 241 12.28 -10.41 31.27
N ARG A 242 11.17 -11.04 31.69
CA ARG A 242 10.16 -11.61 30.78
C ARG A 242 9.59 -10.54 29.86
N GLN A 243 9.17 -9.40 30.42
CA GLN A 243 8.62 -8.28 29.66
C GLN A 243 9.65 -7.71 28.66
N GLY A 244 10.91 -7.56 29.09
CA GLY A 244 11.99 -7.11 28.21
C GLY A 244 12.29 -8.08 27.07
N LEU A 245 12.33 -9.39 27.35
CA LEU A 245 12.51 -10.43 26.33
C LEU A 245 11.31 -10.51 25.38
N ALA A 246 10.09 -10.43 25.90
CA ALA A 246 8.88 -10.42 25.08
C ALA A 246 8.83 -9.20 24.15
N SER A 247 9.19 -8.02 24.65
CA SER A 247 9.30 -6.80 23.84
C SER A 247 10.33 -6.95 22.73
N ARG A 248 11.53 -7.49 23.02
CA ARG A 248 12.54 -7.78 22.00
C ARG A 248 12.09 -8.83 21.01
N LEU A 249 11.41 -9.88 21.46
CA LEU A 249 10.87 -10.92 20.60
C LEU A 249 9.84 -10.34 19.62
N ASN A 250 8.96 -9.47 20.09
CA ASN A 250 7.98 -8.77 19.25
C ASN A 250 8.68 -7.90 18.20
N ALA A 251 9.71 -7.14 18.58
CA ALA A 251 10.48 -6.31 17.67
C ALA A 251 11.25 -7.15 16.62
N ALA A 252 11.92 -8.23 17.05
CA ALA A 252 12.64 -9.13 16.16
C ALA A 252 11.69 -9.87 15.18
N THR A 253 10.51 -10.25 15.66
CA THR A 253 9.47 -10.88 14.82
C THR A 253 8.94 -9.91 13.78
N ALA A 254 8.68 -8.66 14.17
CA ALA A 254 8.26 -7.62 13.24
C ALA A 254 9.32 -7.35 12.17
N GLU A 255 10.60 -7.27 12.55
CA GLU A 255 11.70 -7.09 11.60
C GLU A 255 11.86 -8.29 10.65
N ALA A 256 11.73 -9.51 11.15
CA ALA A 256 11.79 -10.71 10.31
C ALA A 256 10.67 -10.75 9.27
N GLU A 257 9.43 -10.38 9.64
CA GLU A 257 8.32 -10.30 8.68
C GLU A 257 8.49 -9.12 7.71
N ARG A 258 9.01 -7.97 8.16
CA ARG A 258 9.34 -6.84 7.28
C ARG A 258 10.39 -7.23 6.24
N LEU A 259 11.50 -7.86 6.65
CA LEU A 259 12.55 -8.34 5.75
C LEU A 259 12.02 -9.40 4.77
N LYS A 260 11.13 -10.28 5.21
CA LYS A 260 10.48 -11.29 4.37
C LYS A 260 9.57 -10.67 3.32
N ALA A 261 8.78 -9.67 3.69
CA ALA A 261 7.96 -8.92 2.74
C ALA A 261 8.83 -8.18 1.71
N GLY A 262 9.87 -7.49 2.18
CA GLY A 262 10.86 -6.83 1.32
C GLY A 262 11.56 -7.79 0.38
N HIS A 263 11.95 -8.98 0.85
CA HIS A 263 12.61 -10.00 0.02
C HIS A 263 11.70 -10.53 -1.09
N LYS A 264 10.42 -10.83 -0.78
CA LYS A 264 9.46 -11.26 -1.80
C LYS A 264 9.23 -10.19 -2.87
N LEU A 265 9.12 -8.93 -2.45
CA LEU A 265 8.94 -7.81 -3.36
C LEU A 265 10.16 -7.61 -4.25
N ALA A 266 11.35 -7.60 -3.66
CA ALA A 266 12.61 -7.47 -4.38
C ALA A 266 12.80 -8.59 -5.42
N LEU A 267 12.48 -9.83 -5.04
CA LEU A 267 12.53 -10.98 -5.94
C LEU A 267 11.53 -10.84 -7.09
N ALA A 268 10.30 -10.39 -6.82
CA ALA A 268 9.31 -10.16 -7.87
C ALA A 268 9.78 -9.08 -8.87
N TRP A 269 10.32 -7.97 -8.38
CA TRP A 269 10.90 -6.92 -9.23
C TRP A 269 12.08 -7.43 -10.05
N HIS A 270 12.99 -8.20 -9.45
CA HIS A 270 14.13 -8.79 -10.15
C HIS A 270 13.69 -9.76 -11.24
N LEU A 271 12.79 -10.71 -10.92
CA LEU A 271 12.28 -11.69 -11.89
C LEU A 271 11.55 -11.01 -13.04
N GLU A 272 10.76 -9.98 -12.76
CA GLU A 272 10.07 -9.23 -13.81
C GLU A 272 11.06 -8.45 -14.70
N ALA A 273 12.09 -7.83 -14.12
CA ALA A 273 13.14 -7.17 -14.89
C ALA A 273 13.88 -8.16 -15.79
N GLU A 274 14.24 -9.34 -15.28
CA GLU A 274 14.89 -10.41 -16.06
C GLU A 274 13.97 -10.98 -17.15
N LEU A 275 12.67 -11.16 -16.86
CA LEU A 275 11.69 -11.57 -17.87
C LEU A 275 11.58 -10.53 -18.98
N ASN A 276 11.52 -9.24 -18.65
CA ASN A 276 11.46 -8.17 -19.65
C ASN A 276 12.75 -8.08 -20.47
N ARG A 277 13.93 -8.21 -19.84
CA ARG A 277 15.23 -8.26 -20.54
C ARG A 277 15.28 -9.45 -21.51
N THR A 278 14.89 -10.64 -21.04
CA THR A 278 14.87 -11.86 -21.82
C THR A 278 13.87 -11.76 -22.98
N ALA A 279 12.68 -11.22 -22.72
CA ALA A 279 11.65 -10.98 -23.72
C ALA A 279 12.12 -10.01 -24.81
N ASN A 280 12.78 -8.90 -24.43
CA ASN A 280 13.35 -7.95 -25.39
C ASN A 280 14.45 -8.59 -26.23
N ALA A 281 15.37 -9.35 -25.62
CA ALA A 281 16.42 -10.07 -26.35
C ALA A 281 15.84 -11.11 -27.32
N TYR A 282 14.79 -11.82 -26.90
CA TYR A 282 14.05 -12.74 -27.75
C TYR A 282 13.40 -11.99 -28.92
N ARG A 283 12.72 -10.87 -28.64
CA ARG A 283 12.10 -10.02 -29.67
C ARG A 283 13.11 -9.53 -30.70
N GLU A 284 14.24 -8.97 -30.26
CA GLU A 284 15.30 -8.52 -31.16
C GLU A 284 15.83 -9.67 -32.04
N THR A 285 15.98 -10.85 -31.45
CA THR A 285 16.43 -12.05 -32.17
C THR A 285 15.39 -12.49 -33.20
N ALA A 286 14.12 -12.51 -32.83
CA ALA A 286 13.02 -12.82 -33.73
C ALA A 286 12.95 -11.82 -34.89
N GLU A 287 13.00 -10.51 -34.62
CA GLU A 287 13.03 -9.46 -35.64
C GLU A 287 14.19 -9.61 -36.63
N ARG A 288 15.40 -9.96 -36.13
CA ARG A 288 16.57 -10.26 -37.00
C ARG A 288 16.34 -11.49 -37.88
N LEU A 289 15.76 -12.57 -37.34
CA LEU A 289 15.43 -13.75 -38.12
C LEU A 289 14.36 -13.46 -39.18
N PHE A 290 13.37 -12.62 -38.87
CA PHE A 290 12.37 -12.16 -39.83
C PHE A 290 12.98 -11.33 -40.97
N ASP A 291 13.90 -10.41 -40.68
CA ASP A 291 14.63 -9.63 -41.70
C ASP A 291 15.46 -10.56 -42.61
N LEU A 292 16.24 -11.47 -42.04
CA LEU A 292 17.03 -12.45 -42.80
C LEU A 292 16.15 -13.35 -43.69
N ARG A 293 15.02 -13.85 -43.16
CA ARG A 293 14.03 -14.62 -43.93
C ARG A 293 13.47 -13.78 -45.08
N GLY A 294 13.10 -12.52 -44.83
CA GLY A 294 12.62 -11.60 -45.85
C GLY A 294 13.64 -11.41 -46.99
N ARG A 295 14.92 -11.21 -46.66
CA ARG A 295 16.00 -11.08 -47.64
C ARG A 295 16.19 -12.34 -48.47
N LEU A 296 16.21 -13.52 -47.85
CA LEU A 296 16.33 -14.80 -48.57
C LEU A 296 15.18 -15.00 -49.58
N ILE A 297 13.94 -14.68 -49.20
CA ILE A 297 12.79 -14.71 -50.11
C ILE A 297 12.97 -13.69 -51.24
N GLY A 298 13.39 -12.47 -50.91
CA GLY A 298 13.68 -11.41 -51.89
C GLY A 298 14.72 -11.83 -52.92
N MET A 299 15.85 -12.38 -52.48
CA MET A 299 16.92 -12.91 -53.33
C MET A 299 16.43 -14.07 -54.21
N GLY A 300 15.65 -15.00 -53.63
CA GLY A 300 15.02 -16.10 -54.36
C GLY A 300 14.12 -15.62 -55.51
N ARG A 301 13.31 -14.58 -55.25
CA ARG A 301 12.44 -13.97 -56.26
C ARG A 301 13.21 -13.24 -57.34
N VAL A 302 14.23 -12.45 -56.99
CA VAL A 302 15.07 -11.78 -57.99
C VAL A 302 15.73 -12.82 -58.88
N LEU A 303 16.28 -13.89 -58.29
CA LEU A 303 16.87 -14.98 -59.05
C LEU A 303 15.84 -15.62 -60.00
N GLN A 304 14.66 -15.99 -59.50
CA GLN A 304 13.62 -16.64 -60.28
C GLN A 304 13.01 -15.76 -61.38
N TYR A 305 12.81 -14.47 -61.12
CA TYR A 305 12.03 -13.62 -62.04
C TYR A 305 12.89 -12.71 -62.89
N ARG A 306 14.16 -12.48 -62.56
CA ARG A 306 15.02 -11.49 -63.23
C ARG A 306 16.35 -12.04 -63.74
N VAL A 307 16.92 -13.06 -63.10
CA VAL A 307 18.28 -13.53 -63.42
C VAL A 307 18.29 -14.91 -64.09
N ASP A 308 17.81 -15.94 -63.39
CA ASP A 308 17.74 -17.34 -63.87
C ASP A 308 16.51 -18.03 -63.30
N HIS A 309 15.52 -18.18 -64.17
CA HIS A 309 14.21 -18.71 -63.81
C HIS A 309 14.25 -20.16 -63.30
N ASP A 310 15.12 -21.00 -63.86
CA ASP A 310 15.21 -22.41 -63.49
C ASP A 310 16.07 -22.62 -62.24
N ALA A 311 17.09 -21.79 -62.02
CA ALA A 311 17.84 -21.79 -60.75
C ALA A 311 16.96 -21.30 -59.59
N GLY A 312 16.20 -20.23 -59.80
CA GLY A 312 15.26 -19.70 -58.80
C GLY A 312 14.15 -20.70 -58.45
N ARG A 313 13.54 -21.37 -59.44
CA ARG A 313 12.56 -22.44 -59.19
C ARG A 313 13.14 -23.63 -58.43
N ARG A 314 14.41 -24.00 -58.68
CA ARG A 314 15.09 -25.12 -57.99
C ARG A 314 15.39 -24.84 -56.51
N LEU A 315 15.69 -23.59 -56.17
CA LEU A 315 15.92 -23.17 -54.78
C LEU A 315 14.67 -23.31 -53.90
N GLY A 316 13.47 -23.32 -54.49
CA GLY A 316 12.25 -23.76 -53.80
C GLY A 316 11.86 -22.92 -52.58
N ILE A 317 12.32 -21.67 -52.50
CA ILE A 317 12.09 -20.76 -51.36
C ILE A 317 10.60 -20.40 -51.21
N GLU A 318 9.79 -20.58 -52.26
CA GLU A 318 8.33 -20.45 -52.24
C GLU A 318 7.59 -21.78 -51.97
N ARG A 319 8.28 -22.89 -51.65
CA ARG A 319 7.62 -24.16 -51.32
C ARG A 319 7.08 -24.14 -49.89
N PRO A 320 5.81 -24.54 -49.66
CA PRO A 320 5.18 -24.53 -48.33
C PRO A 320 5.90 -25.43 -47.29
N THR A 321 6.72 -26.38 -47.72
CA THR A 321 7.50 -27.26 -46.84
C THR A 321 8.76 -26.62 -46.25
N TYR A 322 9.38 -25.65 -46.93
CA TYR A 322 10.48 -24.85 -46.35
C TYR A 322 9.91 -23.77 -45.42
N ASP A 323 8.73 -23.26 -45.77
CA ASP A 323 8.02 -22.22 -45.04
C ASP A 323 7.41 -22.73 -43.72
N SER A 324 6.99 -24.00 -43.67
CA SER A 324 6.43 -24.59 -42.44
C SER A 324 7.48 -24.89 -41.37
N ALA A 325 8.68 -25.34 -41.76
CA ALA A 325 9.76 -25.64 -40.81
C ALA A 325 10.39 -24.37 -40.21
N LEU A 326 10.67 -23.35 -41.04
CA LEU A 326 11.16 -22.06 -40.58
C LEU A 326 10.08 -21.25 -39.86
N GLY A 327 8.83 -21.29 -40.33
CA GLY A 327 7.69 -20.67 -39.66
C GLY A 327 7.42 -21.26 -38.27
N ALA A 328 7.57 -22.58 -38.09
CA ALA A 328 7.46 -23.24 -36.79
C ALA A 328 8.57 -22.83 -35.81
N CYS A 329 9.79 -22.54 -36.30
CA CYS A 329 10.89 -22.04 -35.46
C CYS A 329 10.75 -20.57 -35.05
N LEU A 330 9.80 -19.83 -35.64
CA LEU A 330 9.56 -18.40 -35.38
C LEU A 330 8.31 -18.15 -34.54
N VAL A 331 7.70 -19.20 -33.99
CA VAL A 331 6.54 -19.08 -33.10
C VAL A 331 7.00 -18.51 -31.76
N VAL A 332 6.57 -17.29 -31.48
CA VAL A 332 6.74 -16.65 -30.18
C VAL A 332 5.74 -17.26 -29.20
N PRO A 333 6.18 -17.79 -28.04
CA PRO A 333 5.24 -18.26 -27.03
C PRO A 333 4.40 -17.09 -26.50
N ASP A 334 3.12 -17.39 -26.26
CA ASP A 334 1.99 -16.54 -25.86
C ASP A 334 2.30 -15.11 -25.33
N ALA A 335 1.69 -14.10 -25.96
CA ALA A 335 1.90 -12.65 -25.78
C ALA A 335 1.41 -12.04 -24.45
N SER A 336 1.33 -12.84 -23.38
CA SER A 336 0.97 -12.36 -22.04
C SER A 336 2.04 -11.45 -21.39
N LEU A 337 3.27 -11.45 -21.93
CA LEU A 337 4.32 -10.52 -21.54
C LEU A 337 4.19 -9.19 -22.34
N PRO A 338 4.08 -8.02 -21.67
CA PRO A 338 3.93 -6.73 -22.36
C PRO A 338 5.04 -6.43 -23.38
N ALA A 339 6.27 -6.90 -23.14
CA ALA A 339 7.40 -6.77 -24.05
C ALA A 339 7.22 -7.53 -25.38
N LEU A 340 6.44 -8.62 -25.37
CA LEU A 340 6.13 -9.47 -26.52
C LEU A 340 4.75 -9.13 -27.14
N ALA A 341 4.02 -8.17 -26.57
CA ALA A 341 2.72 -7.76 -27.08
C ALA A 341 2.82 -7.28 -28.54
N GLY A 342 1.97 -7.84 -29.42
CA GLY A 342 1.93 -7.55 -30.85
C GLY A 342 2.82 -8.45 -31.72
N MET A 343 3.61 -9.35 -31.13
CA MET A 343 4.44 -10.32 -31.88
C MET A 343 3.64 -11.50 -32.46
N ASP A 344 2.40 -11.73 -32.01
CA ASP A 344 1.49 -12.77 -32.54
C ASP A 344 1.25 -12.66 -34.05
N SER A 345 1.46 -11.46 -34.60
CA SER A 345 1.24 -11.13 -36.02
C SER A 345 2.49 -11.23 -36.92
N LEU A 346 3.64 -11.64 -36.37
CA LEU A 346 4.85 -11.84 -37.18
C LEU A 346 4.84 -13.15 -37.99
N GLN A 347 3.79 -13.97 -37.88
CA GLN A 347 3.55 -15.04 -38.85
C GLN A 347 3.32 -14.44 -40.26
N ASP A 348 4.35 -14.52 -41.10
CA ASP A 348 4.32 -14.29 -42.55
C ASP A 348 3.58 -13.03 -43.05
N ASN A 349 3.81 -11.88 -42.41
CA ASN A 349 3.18 -10.63 -42.82
C ASN A 349 3.65 -10.22 -44.23
N ARG A 350 2.71 -10.18 -45.18
CA ARG A 350 2.93 -9.84 -46.59
C ARG A 350 3.70 -8.53 -46.78
N ARG A 351 3.48 -7.52 -45.92
CA ARG A 351 4.17 -6.22 -45.97
C ARG A 351 5.68 -6.34 -45.75
N PHE A 352 6.12 -7.24 -44.86
CA PHE A 352 7.54 -7.48 -44.63
C PHE A 352 8.21 -8.17 -45.83
N ARG A 353 7.50 -9.07 -46.52
CA ARG A 353 8.01 -9.71 -47.75
C ARG A 353 8.18 -8.72 -48.90
N GLU A 354 7.20 -7.83 -49.06
CA GLU A 354 7.24 -6.79 -50.09
C GLU A 354 8.37 -5.78 -49.80
N ALA A 355 8.48 -5.30 -48.56
CA ALA A 355 9.56 -4.39 -48.15
C ALA A 355 10.96 -5.01 -48.29
N ALA A 356 11.13 -6.29 -47.91
CA ALA A 356 12.42 -6.97 -48.06
C ALA A 356 12.79 -7.23 -49.52
N HIS A 357 11.81 -7.51 -50.38
CA HIS A 357 12.03 -7.62 -51.83
C HIS A 357 12.45 -6.28 -52.44
N GLU A 358 11.77 -5.18 -52.10
CA GLU A 358 12.17 -3.83 -52.54
C GLU A 358 13.54 -3.42 -52.02
N ALA A 359 13.87 -3.75 -50.77
CA ALA A 359 15.18 -3.47 -50.18
C ALA A 359 16.30 -4.19 -50.95
N GLU A 360 16.11 -5.46 -51.33
CA GLU A 360 17.11 -6.20 -52.11
C GLU A 360 17.21 -5.68 -53.55
N LEU A 361 16.08 -5.32 -54.19
CA LEU A 361 16.11 -4.66 -55.50
C LEU A 361 16.92 -3.36 -55.47
N ASN A 362 16.73 -2.55 -54.43
CA ASN A 362 17.47 -1.30 -54.26
C ASN A 362 18.96 -1.56 -53.99
N ARG A 363 19.30 -2.58 -53.19
CA ARG A 363 20.69 -3.00 -52.94
C ARG A 363 21.40 -3.43 -54.22
N LEU A 364 20.73 -4.21 -55.06
CA LEU A 364 21.27 -4.69 -56.34
C LEU A 364 21.45 -3.54 -57.35
N ARG A 365 20.49 -2.62 -57.43
CA ARG A 365 20.63 -1.38 -58.22
C ARG A 365 21.81 -0.53 -57.76
N GLN A 366 21.99 -0.38 -56.44
CA GLN A 366 23.13 0.34 -55.87
C GLN A 366 24.47 -0.35 -56.17
N ALA A 367 24.48 -1.67 -56.32
CA ALA A 367 25.64 -2.44 -56.73
C ALA A 367 25.90 -2.41 -58.26
N GLY A 368 25.09 -1.67 -59.03
CA GLY A 368 25.23 -1.55 -60.48
C GLY A 368 24.71 -2.76 -61.27
N VAL A 369 23.94 -3.64 -60.63
CA VAL A 369 23.27 -4.76 -61.29
C VAL A 369 21.98 -4.23 -61.92
N GLU A 370 21.80 -4.39 -63.23
CA GLU A 370 20.51 -4.16 -63.89
C GLU A 370 19.52 -5.26 -63.45
N VAL A 371 18.42 -4.86 -62.80
CA VAL A 371 17.40 -5.76 -62.23
C VAL A 371 16.02 -5.53 -62.86
#